data_AF-A0A940WYC0-F1
#
_entry.id   AF-A0A940WYC0-F1
#
_cell.length_a   1.000
_cell.length_b   1.000
_cell.length_c   1.000
_cell.angle_alpha   90.00
_cell.angle_beta   90.00
_cell.angle_gamma   90.00
#
_symmetry.space_group_name_H-M   'P 1'
#
loop_
_entity.id
_entity.type
_entity.pdbx_description
1 polymer ?
#
loop_
_entity_poly.entity_id
_entity_poly.type
_entity_poly.pdbx_seq_one_letter_code
_entity_poly.pdbx_strand_id
1 'polypeptide(L)'
;MKRFYSLVSSIIVLAFIFTLIPIKADASQTSTMRLSGADRYETAVAISQEGFSQADTVLLARGDDFPDALAATPLAHQLNGPILLTKPKSLSPSTKDELLRLNTKKVVILGGTGAVSAEVEASLSNLGLEVERISGKTRFETAEQIAQQLGGTEKAILAYGYNYPDALAIASYAAKNGYPILLTDKNKLPASTKSLLASKQEVILVGGTGAISQEVYNQIPVAKSRISGKNRFETATKILDTLNLSDKSIFIANGWGFPDALTGSVLAAKMDASLLLTNGDSPTPETLQALSSGNTDQLVFLGGSAALSADVVTDLQEETNSSFFREAFIQAEQYFYETLDYSASFESQRDLFTSHFTESFTDTVIQPYYEESYATDWFLFGNGDIIDYYSRYAIKESSDNKVVFRTIQAGTDMIWPGYIDITFVRVGDSWLIDDLSLIYDNIDFNFSKTEATHYLEYYYGENTVTFVAEGHFDHYGEQVFSYKFKVNDGSGEQIVYFDPESAYFW
;
A
#
# COMPACT_ATOMS: atom_id res chain seq x y z
N MET A 1 -40.90 4.36 -44.22
CA MET A 1 -39.55 4.03 -43.70
C MET A 1 -38.89 5.19 -42.94
N LYS A 2 -38.51 6.35 -43.53
CA LYS A 2 -37.76 7.41 -42.82
C LYS A 2 -38.31 7.88 -41.44
N ARG A 3 -39.64 7.85 -41.19
CA ARG A 3 -40.23 8.17 -39.87
C ARG A 3 -40.11 7.08 -38.80
N PHE A 4 -39.65 5.87 -39.11
CA PHE A 4 -39.51 4.78 -38.15
C PHE A 4 -38.17 4.85 -37.40
N TYR A 5 -37.07 5.07 -38.14
CA TYR A 5 -35.72 5.21 -37.58
C TYR A 5 -35.59 6.35 -36.57
N SER A 6 -36.23 7.49 -36.82
CA SER A 6 -36.24 8.63 -35.90
C SER A 6 -36.92 8.36 -34.55
N LEU A 7 -37.80 7.35 -34.44
CA LEU A 7 -38.38 6.98 -33.15
C LEU A 7 -37.46 6.01 -32.40
N VAL A 8 -36.81 5.09 -33.13
CA VAL A 8 -35.91 4.08 -32.56
C VAL A 8 -34.63 4.71 -32.02
N SER A 9 -34.01 5.67 -32.74
CA SER A 9 -32.82 6.37 -32.24
C SER A 9 -33.10 7.17 -30.98
N SER A 10 -34.23 7.90 -30.93
CA SER A 10 -34.62 8.67 -29.73
C SER A 10 -34.89 7.78 -28.51
N ILE A 11 -35.39 6.56 -28.69
CA ILE A 11 -35.61 5.62 -27.57
C ILE A 11 -34.28 5.05 -27.06
N ILE A 12 -33.33 4.71 -27.95
CA ILE A 12 -32.02 4.18 -27.55
C ILE A 12 -31.19 5.25 -26.81
N VAL A 13 -31.22 6.51 -27.27
CA VAL A 13 -30.51 7.61 -26.59
C VAL A 13 -31.16 7.94 -25.24
N LEU A 14 -32.49 7.95 -25.10
CA LEU A 14 -33.12 8.16 -23.78
C LEU A 14 -32.88 7.00 -22.80
N ALA A 15 -32.75 5.77 -23.29
CA ALA A 15 -32.50 4.60 -22.44
C ALA A 15 -31.12 4.62 -21.75
N PHE A 16 -30.13 5.31 -22.33
CA PHE A 16 -28.77 5.43 -21.77
C PHE A 16 -28.59 6.60 -20.79
N ILE A 17 -29.53 7.55 -20.72
CA ILE A 17 -29.34 8.81 -19.97
C ILE A 17 -29.69 8.70 -18.47
N PHE A 18 -30.39 7.65 -18.02
CA PHE A 18 -30.80 7.54 -16.61
C PHE A 18 -30.78 6.12 -15.99
N THR A 19 -29.62 5.46 -16.04
CA THR A 19 -29.16 4.69 -14.87
C THR A 19 -27.71 5.03 -14.54
N LEU A 20 -27.50 6.18 -13.89
CA LEU A 20 -26.47 6.26 -12.86
C LEU A 20 -26.82 5.20 -11.80
N ILE A 21 -26.27 4.00 -11.96
CA ILE A 21 -26.07 3.11 -10.83
C ILE A 21 -24.86 3.70 -10.12
N PRO A 22 -25.01 4.38 -8.96
CA PRO A 22 -23.84 4.69 -8.16
C PRO A 22 -23.21 3.34 -7.81
N ILE A 23 -22.01 3.09 -8.35
CA ILE A 23 -21.20 1.95 -7.91
C ILE A 23 -20.86 2.26 -6.45
N LYS A 24 -21.64 1.67 -5.54
CA LYS A 24 -21.22 1.52 -4.16
C LYS A 24 -20.07 0.54 -4.16
N ALA A 25 -18.89 1.04 -4.49
CA ALA A 25 -17.68 0.57 -3.87
C ALA A 25 -17.95 0.65 -2.37
N ASP A 26 -18.09 -0.51 -1.73
CA ASP A 26 -18.30 -0.58 -0.28
C ASP A 26 -16.94 -0.32 0.36
N ALA A 27 -16.57 0.96 0.35
CA ALA A 27 -15.25 1.49 0.69
C ALA A 27 -15.01 1.31 2.18
N SER A 28 -14.66 0.09 2.55
CA SER A 28 -14.37 -0.33 3.92
C SER A 28 -13.10 0.38 4.39
N GLN A 29 -13.28 1.53 5.04
CA GLN A 29 -12.24 2.22 5.77
C GLN A 29 -11.43 1.22 6.60
N THR A 30 -10.12 1.18 6.39
CA THR A 30 -9.22 0.27 7.12
C THR A 30 -9.41 0.47 8.62
N SER A 31 -10.01 -0.53 9.26
CA SER A 31 -10.37 -0.52 10.67
C SER A 31 -9.10 -0.50 11.51
N THR A 32 -8.97 0.46 12.42
CA THR A 32 -7.72 0.64 13.16
C THR A 32 -7.92 0.56 14.67
N MET A 33 -6.98 -0.15 15.31
CA MET A 33 -7.00 -0.46 16.73
C MET A 33 -5.58 -0.26 17.29
N ARG A 34 -5.47 0.27 18.51
CA ARG A 34 -4.20 0.29 19.25
C ARG A 34 -4.36 -0.49 20.56
N LEU A 35 -3.52 -1.49 20.76
CA LEU A 35 -3.46 -2.30 21.98
C LEU A 35 -2.23 -1.88 22.78
N SER A 36 -2.46 -1.19 23.90
CA SER A 36 -1.40 -0.54 24.68
C SER A 36 -1.80 -0.25 26.12
N GLY A 37 -0.84 -0.32 27.05
CA GLY A 37 -0.96 0.23 28.40
C GLY A 37 0.17 1.23 28.72
N ALA A 38 0.32 1.64 30.00
CA ALA A 38 1.35 2.58 30.41
C ALA A 38 2.76 1.98 30.37
N ASP A 39 2.88 0.65 30.47
CA ASP A 39 4.11 -0.08 30.18
C ASP A 39 3.82 -1.44 29.49
N ARG A 40 4.88 -2.16 29.14
CA ARG A 40 4.82 -3.48 28.48
C ARG A 40 3.99 -4.55 29.20
N TYR A 41 3.88 -4.48 30.54
CA TYR A 41 3.07 -5.42 31.31
C TYR A 41 1.59 -5.12 31.09
N GLU A 42 1.22 -3.84 31.04
CA GLU A 42 -0.14 -3.41 30.75
C GLU A 42 -0.49 -3.55 29.25
N THR A 43 0.46 -3.36 28.32
CA THR A 43 0.24 -3.68 26.89
C THR A 43 -0.07 -5.17 26.69
N ALA A 44 0.66 -6.06 27.35
CA ALA A 44 0.37 -7.50 27.33
C ALA A 44 -1.03 -7.83 27.87
N VAL A 45 -1.49 -7.08 28.87
CA VAL A 45 -2.85 -7.19 29.44
C VAL A 45 -3.91 -6.67 28.45
N ALA A 46 -3.68 -5.55 27.77
CA ALA A 46 -4.59 -5.04 26.73
C ALA A 46 -4.76 -6.02 25.57
N ILE A 47 -3.66 -6.62 25.10
CA ILE A 47 -3.65 -7.67 24.06
C ILE A 47 -4.40 -8.92 24.53
N SER A 48 -4.25 -9.28 25.81
CA SER A 48 -4.97 -10.39 26.44
C SER A 48 -6.48 -10.12 26.56
N GLN A 49 -6.87 -8.87 26.84
CA GLN A 49 -8.27 -8.46 26.96
C GLN A 49 -9.02 -8.47 25.63
N GLU A 50 -8.36 -8.09 24.53
CA GLU A 50 -8.91 -8.24 23.17
C GLU A 50 -9.04 -9.73 22.77
N GLY A 51 -7.98 -10.52 22.99
CA GLY A 51 -7.93 -11.91 22.49
C GLY A 51 -8.67 -12.96 23.31
N PHE A 52 -8.91 -12.71 24.60
CA PHE A 52 -9.27 -13.77 25.56
C PHE A 52 -10.28 -13.29 26.61
N SER A 53 -11.55 -13.70 26.46
CA SER A 53 -12.56 -13.53 27.52
C SER A 53 -12.24 -14.38 28.77
N GLN A 54 -11.62 -15.54 28.57
CA GLN A 54 -11.11 -16.47 29.58
C GLN A 54 -9.88 -17.22 29.03
N ALA A 55 -8.98 -17.69 29.90
CA ALA A 55 -7.87 -18.56 29.51
C ALA A 55 -7.47 -19.52 30.65
N ASP A 56 -7.77 -20.81 30.47
CA ASP A 56 -7.47 -21.88 31.45
C ASP A 56 -5.97 -21.99 31.75
N THR A 57 -5.13 -21.79 30.73
CA THR A 57 -3.66 -21.74 30.85
C THR A 57 -3.13 -20.43 30.30
N VAL A 58 -2.14 -19.85 30.98
CA VAL A 58 -1.44 -18.63 30.56
C VAL A 58 0.07 -18.89 30.55
N LEU A 59 0.79 -18.39 29.54
CA LEU A 59 2.25 -18.44 29.52
C LEU A 59 2.80 -17.16 30.15
N LEU A 60 3.79 -17.28 31.04
CA LEU A 60 4.37 -16.15 31.76
C LEU A 60 5.86 -16.01 31.44
N ALA A 61 6.22 -14.93 30.74
CA ALA A 61 7.60 -14.55 30.45
C ALA A 61 8.04 -13.36 31.31
N ARG A 62 9.36 -13.14 31.45
CA ARG A 62 9.87 -11.85 31.94
C ARG A 62 9.68 -10.77 30.86
N GLY A 63 9.34 -9.55 31.25
CA GLY A 63 9.11 -8.45 30.30
C GLY A 63 10.37 -7.69 29.88
N ASP A 64 11.50 -7.86 30.58
CA ASP A 64 12.72 -7.08 30.42
C ASP A 64 13.83 -7.78 29.60
N ASP A 65 13.70 -9.09 29.34
CA ASP A 65 14.57 -9.85 28.44
C ASP A 65 13.76 -10.95 27.69
N PHE A 66 14.18 -11.32 26.49
CA PHE A 66 13.41 -12.13 25.53
C PHE A 66 13.76 -13.64 25.35
N PRO A 67 14.99 -14.15 25.63
CA PRO A 67 15.48 -15.40 25.05
C PRO A 67 14.66 -16.66 25.34
N ASP A 68 14.12 -16.79 26.54
CA ASP A 68 13.36 -17.97 26.98
C ASP A 68 11.90 -17.97 26.47
N ALA A 69 11.41 -16.83 25.97
CA ALA A 69 10.04 -16.68 25.46
C ALA A 69 9.96 -16.53 23.94
N LEU A 70 11.10 -16.35 23.24
CA LEU A 70 11.14 -16.11 21.80
C LEU A 70 10.53 -17.24 20.94
N ALA A 71 10.40 -18.44 21.49
CA ALA A 71 9.80 -19.60 20.85
C ALA A 71 8.35 -19.90 21.31
N ALA A 72 7.76 -19.07 22.19
CA ALA A 72 6.57 -19.43 22.95
C ALA A 72 5.23 -19.26 22.22
N THR A 73 5.15 -18.41 21.19
CA THR A 73 3.88 -18.06 20.51
C THR A 73 3.08 -19.29 20.02
N PRO A 74 3.70 -20.33 19.41
CA PRO A 74 2.96 -21.52 19.02
C PRO A 74 2.36 -22.29 20.20
N LEU A 75 3.07 -22.37 21.33
CA LEU A 75 2.57 -23.08 22.52
C LEU A 75 1.45 -22.30 23.22
N ALA A 76 1.56 -20.96 23.26
CA ALA A 76 0.50 -20.08 23.74
C ALA A 76 -0.79 -20.25 22.91
N HIS A 77 -0.66 -20.22 21.59
CA HIS A 77 -1.77 -20.39 20.66
C HIS A 77 -2.39 -21.80 20.74
N GLN A 78 -1.58 -22.87 20.79
CA GLN A 78 -2.04 -24.25 20.95
C GLN A 78 -2.81 -24.48 22.26
N LEU A 79 -2.44 -23.78 23.34
CA LEU A 79 -3.14 -23.81 24.63
C LEU A 79 -4.31 -22.81 24.70
N ASN A 80 -4.59 -22.06 23.62
CA ASN A 80 -5.55 -20.95 23.56
C ASN A 80 -5.42 -19.99 24.76
N GLY A 81 -4.18 -19.61 25.07
CA GLY A 81 -3.85 -18.71 26.17
C GLY A 81 -2.93 -17.56 25.73
N PRO A 82 -3.02 -16.39 26.37
CA PRO A 82 -2.09 -15.29 26.14
C PRO A 82 -0.68 -15.59 26.67
N ILE A 83 0.31 -14.86 26.14
CA ILE A 83 1.57 -14.64 26.85
C ILE A 83 1.39 -13.36 27.67
N LEU A 84 1.48 -13.47 28.99
CA LEU A 84 1.61 -12.32 29.89
C LEU A 84 3.05 -12.15 30.34
N LEU A 85 3.38 -10.95 30.83
CA LEU A 85 4.74 -10.55 31.18
C LEU A 85 4.87 -10.28 32.70
N THR A 86 6.03 -10.53 33.28
CA THR A 86 6.34 -10.22 34.69
C THR A 86 7.68 -9.52 34.86
N LYS A 87 7.88 -8.82 35.99
CA LYS A 87 9.22 -8.39 36.41
C LYS A 87 9.96 -9.64 36.94
N PRO A 88 11.29 -9.78 36.76
CA PRO A 88 12.00 -11.02 37.11
C PRO A 88 11.86 -11.49 38.55
N LYS A 89 11.67 -10.55 39.48
CA LYS A 89 11.65 -10.79 40.94
C LYS A 89 10.31 -10.42 41.62
N SER A 90 9.29 -10.09 40.85
CA SER A 90 7.96 -9.74 41.37
C SER A 90 6.89 -9.87 40.29
N LEU A 91 5.77 -10.50 40.64
CA LEU A 91 4.60 -10.55 39.76
C LEU A 91 4.07 -9.13 39.55
N SER A 92 3.81 -8.72 38.29
CA SER A 92 3.23 -7.40 38.03
C SER A 92 1.78 -7.36 38.55
N PRO A 93 1.32 -6.27 39.19
CA PRO A 93 -0.07 -6.14 39.62
C PRO A 93 -1.06 -6.32 38.46
N SER A 94 -0.83 -5.63 37.33
CA SER A 94 -1.63 -5.75 36.11
C SER A 94 -1.76 -7.21 35.63
N THR A 95 -0.66 -7.95 35.62
CA THR A 95 -0.62 -9.37 35.24
C THR A 95 -1.33 -10.28 36.24
N LYS A 96 -1.23 -10.00 37.54
CA LYS A 96 -2.00 -10.72 38.58
C LYS A 96 -3.50 -10.51 38.37
N ASP A 97 -3.92 -9.26 38.18
CA ASP A 97 -5.34 -8.93 38.10
C ASP A 97 -5.95 -9.45 36.78
N GLU A 98 -5.15 -9.51 35.71
CA GLU A 98 -5.51 -10.16 34.45
C GLU A 98 -5.63 -11.69 34.56
N LEU A 99 -4.73 -12.37 35.29
CA LEU A 99 -4.86 -13.81 35.60
C LEU A 99 -6.17 -14.13 36.34
N LEU A 100 -6.62 -13.22 37.21
CA LEU A 100 -7.92 -13.34 37.89
C LEU A 100 -9.09 -13.06 36.94
N ARG A 101 -8.99 -12.05 36.06
CA ARG A 101 -10.01 -11.76 35.03
C ARG A 101 -10.21 -12.92 34.05
N LEU A 102 -9.11 -13.55 33.63
CA LEU A 102 -9.10 -14.71 32.73
C LEU A 102 -9.63 -16.00 33.37
N ASN A 103 -9.87 -16.01 34.69
CA ASN A 103 -10.20 -17.21 35.49
C ASN A 103 -9.18 -18.35 35.26
N THR A 104 -7.89 -18.00 35.21
CA THR A 104 -6.82 -18.93 34.89
C THR A 104 -6.67 -20.02 35.95
N LYS A 105 -6.41 -21.25 35.51
CA LYS A 105 -6.17 -22.42 36.38
C LYS A 105 -4.68 -22.76 36.47
N LYS A 106 -3.95 -22.59 35.35
CA LYS A 106 -2.55 -22.96 35.20
C LYS A 106 -1.70 -21.83 34.64
N VAL A 107 -0.49 -21.63 35.18
CA VAL A 107 0.51 -20.73 34.61
C VAL A 107 1.76 -21.50 34.23
N VAL A 108 2.21 -21.33 32.99
CA VAL A 108 3.42 -21.93 32.44
C VAL A 108 4.52 -20.87 32.41
N ILE A 109 5.41 -20.90 33.39
CA ILE A 109 6.56 -19.98 33.47
C ILE A 109 7.59 -20.36 32.41
N LEU A 110 8.04 -19.37 31.66
CA LEU A 110 9.07 -19.51 30.63
C LEU A 110 10.43 -19.05 31.18
N GLY A 111 11.42 -19.94 31.12
CA GLY A 111 12.78 -19.69 31.58
C GLY A 111 13.04 -20.12 33.04
N GLY A 112 14.33 -20.19 33.38
CA GLY A 112 14.77 -20.64 34.70
C GLY A 112 14.51 -19.62 35.82
N THR A 113 14.85 -19.97 37.06
CA THR A 113 14.70 -19.09 38.24
C THR A 113 15.56 -17.81 38.18
N GLY A 114 16.56 -17.76 37.28
CA GLY A 114 17.30 -16.53 36.96
C GLY A 114 16.58 -15.58 36.00
N ALA A 115 15.56 -16.05 35.28
CA ALA A 115 14.72 -15.27 34.37
C ALA A 115 13.41 -14.83 35.03
N VAL A 116 12.68 -15.77 35.64
CA VAL A 116 11.47 -15.53 36.45
C VAL A 116 11.65 -16.26 37.78
N SER A 117 11.78 -15.52 38.87
CA SER A 117 12.27 -16.05 40.14
C SER A 117 11.30 -16.99 40.88
N ALA A 118 11.81 -17.69 41.89
CA ALA A 118 10.99 -18.57 42.74
C ALA A 118 9.96 -17.78 43.58
N GLU A 119 10.23 -16.50 43.85
CA GLU A 119 9.29 -15.59 44.52
C GLU A 119 8.08 -15.25 43.62
N VAL A 120 8.27 -15.18 42.29
CA VAL A 120 7.15 -15.06 41.34
C VAL A 120 6.35 -16.36 41.28
N GLU A 121 7.05 -17.50 41.20
CA GLU A 121 6.43 -18.84 41.23
C GLU A 121 5.57 -19.05 42.48
N ALA A 122 6.12 -18.76 43.67
CA ALA A 122 5.38 -18.80 44.92
C ALA A 122 4.21 -17.79 44.97
N SER A 123 4.37 -16.62 44.34
CA SER A 123 3.27 -15.63 44.25
C SER A 123 2.09 -16.16 43.43
N LEU A 124 2.34 -16.96 42.39
CA LEU A 124 1.30 -17.60 41.56
C LEU A 124 0.63 -18.76 42.31
N SER A 125 1.42 -19.64 42.94
CA SER A 125 0.88 -20.74 43.75
C SER A 125 0.02 -20.24 44.92
N ASN A 126 0.37 -19.09 45.50
CA ASN A 126 -0.44 -18.43 46.54
C ASN A 126 -1.77 -17.84 46.03
N LEU A 127 -2.00 -17.76 44.71
CA LEU A 127 -3.31 -17.45 44.12
C LEU A 127 -4.15 -18.72 43.88
N GLY A 128 -3.63 -19.92 44.21
CA GLY A 128 -4.29 -21.21 43.98
C GLY A 128 -4.09 -21.80 42.59
N LEU A 129 -3.15 -21.25 41.82
CA LEU A 129 -2.85 -21.67 40.45
C LEU A 129 -1.95 -22.92 40.42
N GLU A 130 -2.19 -23.82 39.46
CA GLU A 130 -1.16 -24.79 39.06
C GLU A 130 -0.01 -24.03 38.39
N VAL A 131 1.23 -24.34 38.73
CA VAL A 131 2.41 -23.70 38.13
C VAL A 131 3.33 -24.75 37.52
N GLU A 132 3.58 -24.62 36.23
CA GLU A 132 4.60 -25.38 35.49
C GLU A 132 5.73 -24.42 35.10
N ARG A 133 6.95 -24.95 34.91
CA ARG A 133 8.11 -24.18 34.43
C ARG A 133 8.80 -24.90 33.28
N ILE A 134 8.83 -24.25 32.11
CA ILE A 134 9.55 -24.70 30.92
C ILE A 134 10.88 -23.93 30.84
N SER A 135 11.99 -24.63 31.04
CA SER A 135 13.33 -24.00 31.04
C SER A 135 14.45 -24.97 30.69
N GLY A 136 15.39 -24.54 29.85
CA GLY A 136 16.67 -25.21 29.64
C GLY A 136 17.83 -24.50 30.38
N LYS A 137 19.07 -24.99 30.20
CA LYS A 137 20.28 -24.27 30.67
C LYS A 137 20.66 -23.12 29.73
N THR A 138 20.14 -23.14 28.51
CA THR A 138 20.31 -22.13 27.48
C THR A 138 18.98 -21.89 26.76
N ARG A 139 18.83 -20.71 26.12
CA ARG A 139 17.68 -20.37 25.27
C ARG A 139 17.36 -21.42 24.20
N PHE A 140 18.37 -22.16 23.72
CA PHE A 140 18.22 -23.24 22.74
C PHE A 140 17.56 -24.48 23.34
N GLU A 141 17.90 -24.81 24.59
CA GLU A 141 17.24 -25.86 25.36
C GLU A 141 15.83 -25.43 25.82
N THR A 142 15.61 -24.16 26.19
CA THR A 142 14.26 -23.66 26.50
C THR A 142 13.34 -23.77 25.29
N ALA A 143 13.80 -23.34 24.11
CA ALA A 143 13.06 -23.51 22.85
C ALA A 143 12.82 -24.99 22.50
N GLU A 144 13.77 -25.88 22.78
CA GLU A 144 13.56 -27.34 22.65
C GLU A 144 12.45 -27.84 23.59
N GLN A 145 12.43 -27.43 24.85
CA GLN A 145 11.39 -27.85 25.80
C GLN A 145 10.00 -27.30 25.42
N ILE A 146 9.91 -26.07 24.93
CA ILE A 146 8.67 -25.50 24.36
C ILE A 146 8.20 -26.34 23.16
N ALA A 147 9.11 -26.69 22.24
CA ALA A 147 8.80 -27.50 21.07
C ALA A 147 8.40 -28.95 21.41
N GLN A 148 8.92 -29.52 22.50
CA GLN A 148 8.52 -30.84 23.00
C GLN A 148 7.11 -30.83 23.59
N GLN A 149 6.70 -29.75 24.28
CA GLN A 149 5.31 -29.57 24.75
C GLN A 149 4.33 -29.29 23.59
N LEU A 150 4.79 -28.65 22.51
CA LEU A 150 4.01 -28.41 21.30
C LEU A 150 3.70 -29.72 20.55
N GLY A 151 4.75 -30.52 20.28
CA GLY A 151 4.62 -31.89 19.80
C GLY A 151 5.13 -32.17 18.37
N GLY A 152 4.62 -33.26 17.80
CA GLY A 152 5.17 -33.94 16.62
C GLY A 152 4.76 -33.36 15.26
N THR A 153 5.01 -32.08 14.99
CA THR A 153 4.81 -31.52 13.64
C THR A 153 5.82 -32.03 12.61
N GLU A 154 5.46 -32.00 11.33
CA GLU A 154 6.37 -32.31 10.22
C GLU A 154 7.28 -31.14 9.84
N LYS A 155 6.83 -29.89 10.00
CA LYS A 155 7.66 -28.68 9.75
C LYS A 155 8.12 -28.01 11.04
N ALA A 156 9.22 -27.26 10.97
CA ALA A 156 9.69 -26.37 12.02
C ALA A 156 10.25 -25.06 11.46
N ILE A 157 10.27 -24.02 12.28
CA ILE A 157 10.93 -22.74 11.99
C ILE A 157 12.30 -22.74 12.68
N LEU A 158 13.33 -22.18 12.04
CA LEU A 158 14.66 -22.00 12.64
C LEU A 158 15.11 -20.53 12.58
N ALA A 159 15.25 -19.90 13.73
CA ALA A 159 15.63 -18.49 13.86
C ALA A 159 16.93 -18.30 14.66
N TYR A 160 17.56 -17.12 14.55
CA TYR A 160 18.77 -16.79 15.30
C TYR A 160 18.45 -16.51 16.78
N GLY A 161 19.15 -17.18 17.70
CA GLY A 161 18.80 -17.14 19.12
C GLY A 161 19.17 -15.86 19.88
N TYR A 162 20.09 -15.02 19.38
CA TYR A 162 20.56 -13.82 20.10
C TYR A 162 19.99 -12.50 19.61
N ASN A 163 19.02 -12.52 18.69
CA ASN A 163 18.22 -11.36 18.31
C ASN A 163 16.76 -11.80 18.10
N TYR A 164 15.79 -10.92 18.31
CA TYR A 164 14.37 -11.26 18.30
C TYR A 164 13.59 -11.03 16.98
N PRO A 165 13.85 -10.02 16.13
CA PRO A 165 12.88 -9.59 15.11
C PRO A 165 12.49 -10.69 14.11
N ASP A 166 13.47 -11.39 13.56
CA ASP A 166 13.27 -12.46 12.57
C ASP A 166 12.39 -13.59 13.11
N ALA A 167 12.50 -13.89 14.42
CA ALA A 167 11.69 -14.91 15.09
C ALA A 167 10.29 -14.42 15.46
N LEU A 168 10.12 -13.12 15.74
CA LEU A 168 8.82 -12.52 16.05
C LEU A 168 7.96 -12.34 14.79
N ALA A 169 8.53 -11.87 13.67
CA ALA A 169 7.79 -11.66 12.44
C ALA A 169 7.15 -12.95 11.87
N ILE A 170 7.80 -14.10 12.04
CA ILE A 170 7.28 -15.42 11.64
C ILE A 170 6.33 -16.03 12.71
N ALA A 171 6.22 -15.44 13.90
CA ALA A 171 5.61 -16.10 15.04
C ALA A 171 4.11 -16.37 14.90
N SER A 172 3.34 -15.49 14.23
CA SER A 172 1.91 -15.71 14.02
C SER A 172 1.65 -16.86 13.04
N TYR A 173 2.37 -16.90 11.92
CA TYR A 173 2.34 -18.03 10.97
C TYR A 173 2.77 -19.34 11.63
N ALA A 174 3.88 -19.33 12.38
CA ALA A 174 4.37 -20.50 13.10
C ALA A 174 3.29 -21.04 14.05
N ALA A 175 2.64 -20.15 14.80
CA ALA A 175 1.59 -20.49 15.75
C ALA A 175 0.31 -21.02 15.08
N LYS A 176 -0.23 -20.34 14.05
CA LYS A 176 -1.41 -20.79 13.28
C LYS A 176 -1.24 -22.20 12.73
N ASN A 177 -0.03 -22.56 12.30
CA ASN A 177 0.29 -23.87 11.74
C ASN A 177 0.78 -24.89 12.80
N GLY A 178 0.87 -24.51 14.08
CA GLY A 178 1.44 -25.33 15.15
C GLY A 178 2.94 -25.64 15.00
N TYR A 179 3.67 -24.96 14.12
CA TYR A 179 5.09 -25.22 13.88
C TYR A 179 5.96 -24.68 15.03
N PRO A 180 6.84 -25.51 15.62
CA PRO A 180 7.74 -25.05 16.67
C PRO A 180 8.81 -24.09 16.11
N ILE A 181 9.04 -23.01 16.82
CA ILE A 181 10.18 -22.10 16.60
C ILE A 181 11.38 -22.66 17.35
N LEU A 182 12.42 -23.03 16.62
CA LEU A 182 13.69 -23.49 17.16
C LEU A 182 14.76 -22.40 16.98
N LEU A 183 15.72 -22.36 17.89
CA LEU A 183 16.76 -21.34 17.91
C LEU A 183 18.15 -21.92 17.58
N THR A 184 18.99 -21.15 16.89
CA THR A 184 20.38 -21.50 16.58
C THR A 184 21.36 -20.38 16.91
N ASP A 185 22.63 -20.74 17.15
CA ASP A 185 23.74 -19.79 17.06
C ASP A 185 24.02 -19.48 15.57
N LYS A 186 24.74 -18.39 15.29
CA LYS A 186 25.01 -17.93 13.92
C LYS A 186 25.82 -18.94 13.13
N ASN A 187 26.90 -19.44 13.73
CA ASN A 187 27.88 -20.32 13.08
C ASN A 187 27.81 -21.78 13.58
N LYS A 188 26.88 -22.10 14.48
CA LYS A 188 26.81 -23.40 15.16
C LYS A 188 25.36 -23.81 15.44
N LEU A 189 24.95 -24.95 14.91
CA LEU A 189 23.68 -25.56 15.28
C LEU A 189 23.80 -26.21 16.68
N PRO A 190 22.98 -25.83 17.68
CA PRO A 190 22.99 -26.46 19.00
C PRO A 190 22.60 -27.95 18.93
N ALA A 191 23.07 -28.76 19.87
CA ALA A 191 22.80 -30.20 19.89
C ALA A 191 21.31 -30.52 20.12
N SER A 192 20.67 -29.78 21.03
CA SER A 192 19.23 -29.76 21.26
C SER A 192 18.45 -29.47 19.98
N THR A 193 18.71 -28.32 19.37
CA THR A 193 18.13 -27.89 18.08
C THR A 193 18.32 -28.95 16.99
N LYS A 194 19.54 -29.50 16.85
CA LYS A 194 19.85 -30.53 15.84
C LYS A 194 19.07 -31.83 16.08
N SER A 195 18.85 -32.20 17.33
CA SER A 195 18.07 -33.39 17.71
C SER A 195 16.62 -33.27 17.21
N LEU A 196 15.95 -32.15 17.52
CA LEU A 196 14.58 -31.91 17.07
C LEU A 196 14.47 -31.79 15.54
N LEU A 197 15.39 -31.08 14.89
CA LEU A 197 15.36 -30.91 13.42
C LEU A 197 15.50 -32.24 12.65
N ALA A 198 16.13 -33.26 13.24
CA ALA A 198 16.24 -34.60 12.64
C ALA A 198 14.90 -35.38 12.63
N SER A 199 13.88 -34.92 13.36
CA SER A 199 12.52 -35.49 13.36
C SER A 199 11.56 -34.81 12.37
N LYS A 200 12.00 -33.74 11.70
CA LYS A 200 11.18 -32.92 10.79
C LYS A 200 11.38 -33.35 9.34
N GLN A 201 10.44 -32.99 8.48
CA GLN A 201 10.53 -33.15 7.03
C GLN A 201 11.03 -31.85 6.36
N GLU A 202 10.57 -30.70 6.87
CA GLU A 202 10.89 -29.38 6.32
C GLU A 202 11.27 -28.37 7.41
N VAL A 203 12.21 -27.47 7.10
CA VAL A 203 12.71 -26.42 7.99
C VAL A 203 12.78 -25.08 7.26
N ILE A 204 11.97 -24.11 7.70
CA ILE A 204 12.05 -22.74 7.20
C ILE A 204 13.04 -21.97 8.08
N LEU A 205 14.18 -21.57 7.51
CA LEU A 205 15.09 -20.67 8.20
C LEU A 205 14.61 -19.22 8.02
N VAL A 206 14.62 -18.44 9.10
CA VAL A 206 14.26 -17.02 9.05
C VAL A 206 15.44 -16.17 9.53
N GLY A 207 15.79 -15.17 8.73
CA GLY A 207 16.96 -14.32 8.91
C GLY A 207 18.09 -14.63 7.92
N GLY A 208 18.84 -13.60 7.55
CA GLY A 208 19.89 -13.66 6.54
C GLY A 208 21.15 -14.44 6.96
N THR A 209 22.11 -14.60 6.05
CA THR A 209 23.41 -15.25 6.34
C THR A 209 24.23 -14.52 7.41
N GLY A 210 23.95 -13.22 7.63
CA GLY A 210 24.49 -12.44 8.74
C GLY A 210 24.00 -12.88 10.12
N ALA A 211 22.83 -13.53 10.21
CA ALA A 211 22.20 -14.01 11.46
C ALA A 211 22.29 -15.54 11.61
N ILE A 212 22.06 -16.31 10.53
CA ILE A 212 22.24 -17.76 10.50
C ILE A 212 23.10 -18.13 9.28
N SER A 213 24.33 -18.58 9.51
CA SER A 213 25.35 -18.73 8.47
C SER A 213 25.03 -19.84 7.46
N GLN A 214 25.81 -19.91 6.37
CA GLN A 214 25.64 -20.97 5.37
C GLN A 214 26.11 -22.33 5.90
N GLU A 215 27.09 -22.34 6.81
CA GLU A 215 27.54 -23.56 7.51
C GLU A 215 26.43 -24.16 8.38
N VAL A 216 25.59 -23.33 9.01
CA VAL A 216 24.41 -23.81 9.77
C VAL A 216 23.32 -24.31 8.83
N TYR A 217 23.03 -23.59 7.74
CA TYR A 217 22.08 -24.05 6.71
C TYR A 217 22.47 -25.42 6.14
N ASN A 218 23.77 -25.63 5.88
CA ASN A 218 24.30 -26.89 5.35
C ASN A 218 24.29 -28.04 6.37
N GLN A 219 24.16 -27.78 7.68
CA GLN A 219 24.08 -28.80 8.74
C GLN A 219 22.68 -29.40 8.93
N ILE A 220 21.65 -28.79 8.35
CA ILE A 220 20.25 -29.22 8.48
C ILE A 220 20.00 -30.38 7.49
N PRO A 221 19.67 -31.61 7.95
CA PRO A 221 19.71 -32.79 7.10
C PRO A 221 18.45 -33.00 6.23
N VAL A 222 17.45 -32.13 6.33
CA VAL A 222 16.10 -32.29 5.76
C VAL A 222 15.81 -31.23 4.69
N ALA A 223 14.59 -31.20 4.14
CA ALA A 223 14.17 -30.16 3.22
C ALA A 223 14.20 -28.78 3.92
N LYS A 224 14.63 -27.74 3.21
CA LYS A 224 14.87 -26.43 3.82
C LYS A 224 14.77 -25.29 2.83
N SER A 225 14.28 -24.17 3.33
CA SER A 225 14.15 -22.89 2.66
C SER A 225 14.70 -21.77 3.55
N ARG A 226 14.90 -20.56 3.02
CA ARG A 226 15.26 -19.39 3.82
C ARG A 226 14.44 -18.18 3.40
N ILE A 227 13.86 -17.48 4.38
CA ILE A 227 13.22 -16.18 4.20
C ILE A 227 14.08 -15.12 4.89
N SER A 228 14.49 -14.08 4.16
CA SER A 228 15.34 -13.01 4.70
C SER A 228 15.37 -11.76 3.84
N GLY A 229 15.28 -10.60 4.49
CA GLY A 229 15.62 -9.30 3.91
C GLY A 229 17.02 -8.81 4.28
N LYS A 230 17.36 -7.58 3.87
CA LYS A 230 18.61 -6.89 4.27
C LYS A 230 18.56 -6.44 5.73
N ASN A 231 17.36 -6.19 6.26
CA ASN A 231 17.10 -5.74 7.63
C ASN A 231 15.87 -6.49 8.22
N ARG A 232 15.44 -6.07 9.42
CA ARG A 232 14.31 -6.69 10.15
C ARG A 232 12.93 -6.44 9.53
N PHE A 233 12.76 -5.31 8.85
CA PHE A 233 11.50 -4.88 8.22
C PHE A 233 11.30 -5.61 6.89
N GLU A 234 12.32 -5.60 6.02
CA GLU A 234 12.36 -6.39 4.78
C GLU A 234 12.28 -7.91 5.05
N THR A 235 12.67 -8.39 6.24
CA THR A 235 12.45 -9.79 6.63
C THR A 235 10.99 -10.07 6.98
N ALA A 236 10.31 -9.12 7.65
CA ALA A 236 8.90 -9.26 8.00
C ALA A 236 7.97 -9.21 6.77
N THR A 237 8.23 -8.32 5.81
CA THR A 237 7.43 -8.26 4.57
C THR A 237 7.66 -9.47 3.69
N LYS A 238 8.91 -9.94 3.53
CA LYS A 238 9.19 -11.19 2.81
C LYS A 238 8.54 -12.43 3.44
N ILE A 239 8.19 -12.42 4.73
CA ILE A 239 7.43 -13.50 5.37
C ILE A 239 5.98 -13.49 4.89
N LEU A 240 5.35 -12.32 4.79
CA LEU A 240 4.04 -12.12 4.17
C LEU A 240 4.05 -12.60 2.71
N ASP A 241 4.98 -12.08 1.89
CA ASP A 241 5.10 -12.41 0.46
C ASP A 241 5.36 -13.91 0.22
N THR A 242 6.43 -14.46 0.81
CA THR A 242 6.96 -15.80 0.44
C THR A 242 6.02 -16.92 0.89
N LEU A 243 5.16 -16.68 1.86
CA LEU A 243 4.22 -17.66 2.42
C LEU A 243 2.77 -17.40 1.97
N ASN A 244 2.51 -16.32 1.22
CA ASN A 244 1.17 -15.84 0.86
C ASN A 244 0.26 -15.74 2.10
N LEU A 245 0.72 -15.02 3.13
CA LEU A 245 -0.08 -14.77 4.34
C LEU A 245 -1.20 -13.77 4.03
N SER A 246 -2.20 -13.68 4.93
CA SER A 246 -3.23 -12.66 4.77
C SER A 246 -2.69 -11.27 5.10
N ASP A 247 -2.91 -10.35 4.18
CA ASP A 247 -2.72 -8.91 4.23
C ASP A 247 -3.96 -8.16 4.75
N LYS A 248 -5.12 -8.82 4.77
CA LYS A 248 -6.41 -8.26 5.24
C LYS A 248 -6.40 -7.82 6.70
N SER A 249 -5.57 -8.45 7.53
CA SER A 249 -5.38 -8.06 8.93
C SER A 249 -3.89 -8.06 9.24
N ILE A 250 -3.36 -6.87 9.55
CA ILE A 250 -1.94 -6.67 9.81
C ILE A 250 -1.74 -6.06 11.20
N PHE A 251 -1.00 -6.78 12.03
CA PHE A 251 -0.48 -6.28 13.29
C PHE A 251 0.83 -5.55 13.02
N ILE A 252 1.02 -4.38 13.63
CA ILE A 252 2.23 -3.57 13.48
C ILE A 252 2.85 -3.33 14.86
N ALA A 253 4.14 -3.63 14.99
CA ALA A 253 4.91 -3.39 16.20
C ALA A 253 6.22 -2.64 15.91
N ASN A 254 6.75 -1.94 16.92
CA ASN A 254 8.08 -1.35 16.84
C ASN A 254 9.15 -2.45 16.75
N GLY A 255 9.87 -2.52 15.63
CA GLY A 255 10.88 -3.52 15.36
C GLY A 255 12.12 -3.44 16.27
N TRP A 256 12.31 -2.36 17.02
CA TRP A 256 13.36 -2.18 18.03
C TRP A 256 12.93 -2.58 19.44
N GLY A 257 11.64 -2.89 19.63
CA GLY A 257 11.09 -3.56 20.80
C GLY A 257 10.85 -5.05 20.56
N PHE A 258 10.69 -5.81 21.65
CA PHE A 258 10.26 -7.21 21.63
C PHE A 258 8.95 -7.50 22.40
N PRO A 259 8.61 -6.83 23.54
CA PRO A 259 7.49 -7.29 24.38
C PRO A 259 6.12 -7.25 23.69
N ASP A 260 5.84 -6.16 22.99
CA ASP A 260 4.53 -5.90 22.40
C ASP A 260 4.31 -6.81 21.17
N ALA A 261 5.35 -7.00 20.35
CA ALA A 261 5.37 -7.97 19.25
C ALA A 261 5.28 -9.44 19.74
N LEU A 262 6.00 -9.80 20.80
CA LEU A 262 5.97 -11.15 21.39
C LEU A 262 4.55 -11.51 21.85
N THR A 263 3.93 -10.63 22.63
CA THR A 263 2.58 -10.87 23.18
C THR A 263 1.50 -10.74 22.10
N GLY A 264 1.61 -9.73 21.24
CA GLY A 264 0.70 -9.51 20.11
C GLY A 264 0.72 -10.62 19.06
N SER A 265 1.86 -11.32 18.85
CA SER A 265 1.95 -12.42 17.89
C SER A 265 1.00 -13.58 18.18
N VAL A 266 0.58 -13.78 19.44
CA VAL A 266 -0.42 -14.80 19.82
C VAL A 266 -1.82 -14.40 19.37
N LEU A 267 -2.16 -13.11 19.49
CA LEU A 267 -3.43 -12.55 19.04
C LEU A 267 -3.48 -12.49 17.50
N ALA A 268 -2.38 -12.09 16.85
CA ALA A 268 -2.25 -12.13 15.40
C ALA A 268 -2.49 -13.56 14.86
N ALA A 269 -1.89 -14.59 15.49
CA ALA A 269 -2.17 -15.99 15.14
C ALA A 269 -3.66 -16.39 15.34
N LYS A 270 -4.31 -15.85 16.38
CA LYS A 270 -5.73 -16.10 16.68
C LYS A 270 -6.69 -15.44 15.68
N MET A 271 -6.30 -14.30 15.12
CA MET A 271 -7.08 -13.52 14.15
C MET A 271 -6.75 -13.82 12.68
N ASP A 272 -5.91 -14.83 12.41
CA ASP A 272 -5.36 -15.13 11.08
C ASP A 272 -4.64 -13.94 10.42
N ALA A 273 -3.88 -13.21 11.23
CA ALA A 273 -3.27 -11.94 10.88
C ALA A 273 -1.73 -12.01 10.78
N SER A 274 -1.18 -11.24 9.86
CA SER A 274 0.26 -11.07 9.67
C SER A 274 0.84 -10.10 10.71
N LEU A 275 2.13 -10.22 11.04
CA LEU A 275 2.84 -9.31 11.95
C LEU A 275 4.00 -8.62 11.23
N LEU A 276 3.83 -7.33 10.93
CA LEU A 276 4.86 -6.47 10.37
C LEU A 276 5.55 -5.64 11.47
N LEU A 277 6.74 -5.16 11.15
CA LEU A 277 7.57 -4.34 12.02
C LEU A 277 7.83 -2.98 11.39
N THR A 278 8.02 -1.94 12.20
CA THR A 278 8.41 -0.59 11.72
C THR A 278 9.22 0.19 12.77
N ASN A 279 9.65 1.43 12.52
CA ASN A 279 10.30 2.24 13.57
C ASN A 279 9.26 2.81 14.56
N GLY A 280 9.72 3.40 15.66
CA GLY A 280 8.81 3.99 16.64
C GLY A 280 8.37 5.43 16.32
N ASP A 281 9.05 6.07 15.36
CA ASP A 281 9.02 7.51 15.06
C ASP A 281 8.81 7.83 13.58
N SER A 282 8.95 6.83 12.69
CA SER A 282 8.80 6.95 11.24
C SER A 282 8.39 5.61 10.62
N PRO A 283 7.49 5.57 9.62
CA PRO A 283 7.26 4.36 8.84
C PRO A 283 8.53 3.88 8.15
N THR A 284 8.59 2.57 7.93
CA THR A 284 9.68 1.93 7.18
C THR A 284 9.24 1.71 5.73
N PRO A 285 10.06 2.05 4.71
CA PRO A 285 9.66 1.95 3.31
C PRO A 285 9.17 0.56 2.90
N GLU A 286 9.71 -0.50 3.49
CA GLU A 286 9.25 -1.86 3.26
C GLU A 286 7.82 -2.07 3.75
N THR A 287 7.47 -1.49 4.90
CA THR A 287 6.13 -1.62 5.52
C THR A 287 5.11 -0.78 4.78
N LEU A 288 5.46 0.44 4.35
CA LEU A 288 4.64 1.25 3.43
C LEU A 288 4.38 0.50 2.11
N GLN A 289 5.42 -0.11 1.53
CA GLN A 289 5.29 -0.92 0.31
C GLN A 289 4.35 -2.13 0.51
N ALA A 290 4.42 -2.80 1.66
CA ALA A 290 3.54 -3.94 1.97
C ALA A 290 2.07 -3.52 2.15
N LEU A 291 1.80 -2.32 2.69
CA LEU A 291 0.44 -1.79 2.83
C LEU A 291 -0.14 -1.26 1.51
N SER A 292 0.66 -0.54 0.72
CA SER A 292 0.24 0.03 -0.58
C SER A 292 0.11 -1.00 -1.72
N SER A 293 0.54 -2.24 -1.49
CA SER A 293 0.36 -3.39 -2.39
C SER A 293 -0.66 -4.43 -1.89
N GLY A 294 -1.16 -4.30 -0.66
CA GLY A 294 -2.13 -5.19 -0.04
C GLY A 294 -3.53 -4.59 0.08
N ASN A 295 -4.51 -5.46 0.36
CA ASN A 295 -5.92 -5.13 0.54
C ASN A 295 -6.30 -5.26 2.05
N THR A 296 -5.76 -4.36 2.86
CA THR A 296 -5.80 -4.41 4.34
C THR A 296 -7.10 -3.82 4.92
N ASP A 297 -8.01 -4.71 5.34
CA ASP A 297 -9.25 -4.35 6.05
C ASP A 297 -9.00 -3.84 7.48
N GLN A 298 -7.94 -4.31 8.15
CA GLN A 298 -7.66 -4.00 9.55
C GLN A 298 -6.16 -3.81 9.87
N LEU A 299 -5.84 -2.73 10.59
CA LEU A 299 -4.54 -2.48 11.22
C LEU A 299 -4.62 -2.53 12.75
N VAL A 300 -3.73 -3.31 13.38
CA VAL A 300 -3.64 -3.41 14.85
C VAL A 300 -2.25 -2.99 15.35
N PHE A 301 -2.17 -1.81 15.93
CA PHE A 301 -0.92 -1.24 16.45
C PHE A 301 -0.62 -1.73 17.87
N LEU A 302 0.54 -2.35 18.04
CA LEU A 302 1.01 -2.95 19.29
C LEU A 302 1.95 -2.00 20.03
N GLY A 303 1.51 -1.52 21.19
CA GLY A 303 2.27 -0.61 22.06
C GLY A 303 1.78 0.84 22.07
N GLY A 304 2.12 1.56 23.14
CA GLY A 304 1.71 2.95 23.36
C GLY A 304 2.49 3.96 22.49
N SER A 305 2.24 5.26 22.68
CA SER A 305 2.87 6.35 21.92
C SER A 305 4.40 6.40 22.00
N ALA A 306 4.99 5.85 23.08
CA ALA A 306 6.44 5.71 23.24
C ALA A 306 7.03 4.46 22.52
N ALA A 307 6.17 3.57 22.01
CA ALA A 307 6.57 2.44 21.17
C ALA A 307 6.31 2.74 19.70
N LEU A 308 5.13 3.26 19.34
CA LEU A 308 4.75 3.72 18.00
C LEU A 308 4.10 5.10 18.17
N SER A 309 4.65 6.16 17.56
CA SER A 309 4.17 7.54 17.71
C SER A 309 2.72 7.73 17.20
N ALA A 310 2.19 8.96 17.32
CA ALA A 310 0.94 9.31 16.64
C ALA A 310 1.18 9.32 15.13
N ASP A 311 2.21 10.06 14.71
CA ASP A 311 2.68 10.27 13.33
C ASP A 311 2.83 8.93 12.58
N VAL A 312 3.60 7.96 13.11
CA VAL A 312 3.75 6.61 12.52
C VAL A 312 2.42 5.92 12.26
N VAL A 313 1.46 6.06 13.18
CA VAL A 313 0.16 5.43 13.05
C VAL A 313 -0.70 6.14 12.02
N THR A 314 -0.63 7.48 11.96
CA THR A 314 -1.29 8.29 10.93
C THR A 314 -0.75 7.97 9.54
N ASP A 315 0.57 8.02 9.33
CA ASP A 315 1.19 7.72 8.04
C ASP A 315 0.84 6.31 7.52
N LEU A 316 0.83 5.29 8.41
CA LEU A 316 0.47 3.91 8.05
C LEU A 316 -1.04 3.71 7.83
N GLN A 317 -1.88 4.53 8.48
CA GLN A 317 -3.31 4.61 8.17
C GLN A 317 -3.53 5.25 6.80
N GLU A 318 -2.86 6.35 6.49
CA GLU A 318 -2.98 7.05 5.20
C GLU A 318 -2.53 6.15 4.04
N GLU A 319 -1.45 5.38 4.19
CA GLU A 319 -0.98 4.44 3.16
C GLU A 319 -2.02 3.34 2.83
N THR A 320 -2.79 2.85 3.81
CA THR A 320 -3.89 1.90 3.56
C THR A 320 -5.13 2.54 2.93
N ASN A 321 -5.27 3.87 2.99
CA ASN A 321 -6.25 4.61 2.20
C ASN A 321 -5.71 4.95 0.79
N SER A 322 -4.38 5.05 0.63
CA SER A 322 -3.71 5.26 -0.68
C SER A 322 -3.96 4.08 -1.63
N SER A 323 -3.88 2.83 -1.14
CA SER A 323 -4.19 1.65 -1.94
C SER A 323 -5.66 1.59 -2.36
N PHE A 324 -6.60 2.07 -1.53
CA PHE A 324 -8.01 2.23 -1.94
C PHE A 324 -8.16 3.23 -3.09
N PHE A 325 -7.53 4.41 -3.04
CA PHE A 325 -7.57 5.36 -4.16
C PHE A 325 -6.95 4.76 -5.44
N ARG A 326 -5.92 3.92 -5.30
CA ARG A 326 -5.27 3.20 -6.40
C ARG A 326 -6.14 2.07 -6.98
N GLU A 327 -6.87 1.32 -6.16
CA GLU A 327 -7.86 0.33 -6.65
C GLU A 327 -9.06 1.03 -7.32
N ALA A 328 -9.53 2.16 -6.78
CA ALA A 328 -10.58 2.98 -7.40
C ALA A 328 -10.14 3.57 -8.74
N PHE A 329 -8.86 3.99 -8.86
CA PHE A 329 -8.25 4.38 -10.13
C PHE A 329 -8.22 3.23 -11.14
N ILE A 330 -7.73 2.05 -10.77
CA ILE A 330 -7.69 0.88 -11.67
C ILE A 330 -9.10 0.46 -12.12
N GLN A 331 -10.10 0.54 -11.23
CA GLN A 331 -11.50 0.26 -11.59
C GLN A 331 -12.09 1.34 -12.51
N ALA A 332 -11.74 2.61 -12.33
CA ALA A 332 -12.14 3.69 -13.24
C ALA A 332 -11.49 3.54 -14.61
N GLU A 333 -10.19 3.22 -14.64
CA GLU A 333 -9.39 2.94 -15.85
C GLU A 333 -9.98 1.75 -16.62
N GLN A 334 -10.22 0.61 -15.97
CA GLN A 334 -10.83 -0.56 -16.62
C GLN A 334 -12.23 -0.26 -17.16
N TYR A 335 -13.08 0.41 -16.38
CA TYR A 335 -14.42 0.82 -16.84
C TYR A 335 -14.32 1.76 -18.06
N PHE A 336 -13.33 2.65 -18.09
CA PHE A 336 -13.10 3.55 -19.21
C PHE A 336 -12.62 2.79 -20.46
N TYR A 337 -11.70 1.83 -20.33
CA TYR A 337 -11.29 0.95 -21.43
C TYR A 337 -12.45 0.10 -21.97
N GLU A 338 -13.28 -0.50 -21.11
CA GLU A 338 -14.46 -1.27 -21.54
C GLU A 338 -15.51 -0.37 -22.26
N THR A 339 -15.61 0.91 -21.87
CA THR A 339 -16.45 1.91 -22.54
C THR A 339 -15.85 2.36 -23.88
N LEU A 340 -14.52 2.49 -23.95
CA LEU A 340 -13.79 2.88 -25.17
C LEU A 340 -13.77 1.77 -26.23
N ASP A 341 -13.67 0.50 -25.87
CA ASP A 341 -13.75 -0.63 -26.83
C ASP A 341 -15.16 -0.69 -27.48
N TYR A 342 -16.20 -0.37 -26.70
CA TYR A 342 -17.53 -0.12 -27.26
C TYR A 342 -17.57 1.07 -28.25
N SER A 343 -16.72 2.09 -28.07
CA SER A 343 -16.57 3.20 -29.03
C SER A 343 -15.72 2.83 -30.26
N ALA A 344 -14.75 1.91 -30.14
CA ALA A 344 -14.00 1.37 -31.29
C ALA A 344 -14.90 0.62 -32.28
N SER A 345 -16.03 0.05 -31.80
CA SER A 345 -17.09 -0.48 -32.68
C SER A 345 -17.74 0.56 -33.62
N PHE A 346 -17.49 1.85 -33.37
CA PHE A 346 -17.90 2.97 -34.23
C PHE A 346 -16.90 3.23 -35.37
N GLU A 347 -15.61 2.94 -35.21
CA GLU A 347 -14.63 3.01 -36.31
C GLU A 347 -14.94 1.96 -37.39
N SER A 348 -15.36 0.77 -36.97
CA SER A 348 -15.91 -0.28 -37.85
C SER A 348 -17.14 0.17 -38.66
N GLN A 349 -17.77 1.31 -38.32
CA GLN A 349 -18.86 1.93 -39.09
C GLN A 349 -18.39 3.19 -39.85
N ARG A 350 -17.36 3.89 -39.35
CA ARG A 350 -16.69 5.01 -40.04
C ARG A 350 -16.06 4.57 -41.35
N ASP A 351 -15.33 3.46 -41.38
CA ASP A 351 -14.62 3.02 -42.59
C ASP A 351 -15.58 2.56 -43.71
N LEU A 352 -16.77 2.11 -43.33
CA LEU A 352 -17.90 1.88 -44.24
C LEU A 352 -18.38 3.18 -44.91
N PHE A 353 -18.28 4.31 -44.22
CA PHE A 353 -18.72 5.64 -44.66
C PHE A 353 -17.66 6.37 -45.51
N THR A 354 -16.38 6.29 -45.14
CA THR A 354 -15.25 6.93 -45.85
C THR A 354 -15.09 6.41 -47.29
N SER A 355 -15.59 5.21 -47.59
CA SER A 355 -15.50 4.54 -48.89
C SER A 355 -16.16 5.24 -50.09
N HIS A 356 -16.84 6.39 -49.91
CA HIS A 356 -17.84 6.88 -50.88
C HIS A 356 -17.66 8.31 -51.43
N PHE A 357 -16.69 9.11 -50.98
CA PHE A 357 -16.49 10.47 -51.52
C PHE A 357 -15.01 10.85 -51.71
N THR A 358 -14.65 11.12 -52.97
CA THR A 358 -13.39 11.70 -53.45
C THR A 358 -13.70 12.76 -54.52
N GLU A 359 -12.68 13.53 -54.97
CA GLU A 359 -12.75 14.62 -55.96
C GLU A 359 -13.29 15.98 -55.39
N SER A 360 -12.82 17.19 -55.77
CA SER A 360 -11.77 17.59 -56.73
C SER A 360 -11.32 19.09 -56.64
N PHE A 361 -10.03 19.39 -56.94
CA PHE A 361 -9.40 20.64 -57.49
C PHE A 361 -9.63 22.06 -56.83
N THR A 362 -8.92 23.18 -57.15
CA THR A 362 -7.48 23.61 -57.03
C THR A 362 -7.36 25.17 -57.09
N ASP A 363 -6.13 25.74 -56.91
CA ASP A 363 -5.54 26.94 -57.59
C ASP A 363 -5.40 28.38 -56.97
N THR A 364 -4.37 28.58 -56.12
CA THR A 364 -3.19 29.53 -56.23
C THR A 364 -3.27 31.11 -56.28
N VAL A 365 -2.36 31.81 -55.50
CA VAL A 365 -1.60 33.11 -55.73
C VAL A 365 -1.82 34.40 -54.82
N ILE A 366 -1.12 34.51 -53.67
CA ILE A 366 -0.02 35.48 -53.26
C ILE A 366 -0.22 37.05 -53.06
N GLN A 367 -0.21 37.54 -51.76
CA GLN A 367 0.61 38.60 -51.03
C GLN A 367 0.80 40.11 -51.51
N PRO A 368 1.49 41.10 -50.80
CA PRO A 368 2.38 41.08 -49.57
C PRO A 368 2.44 42.24 -48.47
N TYR A 369 2.95 41.89 -47.25
CA TYR A 369 3.87 42.56 -46.23
C TYR A 369 3.69 43.91 -45.42
N TYR A 370 4.11 43.94 -44.11
CA TYR A 370 5.19 44.78 -43.43
C TYR A 370 5.26 44.82 -41.84
N GLU A 371 6.38 44.36 -41.21
CA GLU A 371 7.07 44.75 -39.90
C GLU A 371 6.33 44.70 -38.50
N GLU A 372 6.88 44.71 -37.23
CA GLU A 372 8.20 44.49 -36.53
C GLU A 372 8.07 44.28 -34.96
N SER A 373 8.73 43.26 -34.35
CA SER A 373 9.49 43.17 -33.03
C SER A 373 9.78 41.68 -32.62
N TYR A 374 10.87 41.32 -31.90
CA TYR A 374 11.40 39.91 -31.76
C TYR A 374 11.80 39.45 -30.33
N ALA A 375 11.79 38.13 -30.10
CA ALA A 375 12.58 37.37 -29.10
C ALA A 375 12.86 35.92 -29.59
N THR A 376 13.88 35.23 -29.05
CA THR A 376 14.31 33.87 -29.47
C THR A 376 14.90 33.02 -28.35
N ASP A 377 14.69 31.71 -28.42
CA ASP A 377 15.36 30.65 -27.65
C ASP A 377 15.57 29.39 -28.52
N TRP A 378 16.50 28.50 -28.13
CA TRP A 378 17.08 27.48 -29.01
C TRP A 378 16.79 26.04 -28.59
N PHE A 379 16.43 25.17 -29.54
CA PHE A 379 16.34 23.71 -29.35
C PHE A 379 17.13 22.95 -30.44
N LEU A 380 17.70 21.80 -30.07
CA LEU A 380 18.59 20.99 -30.91
C LEU A 380 17.98 19.59 -31.09
N PHE A 381 17.62 19.24 -32.32
CA PHE A 381 17.20 17.88 -32.70
C PHE A 381 18.30 17.17 -33.49
N GLY A 382 18.42 15.86 -33.27
CA GLY A 382 19.57 15.08 -33.70
C GLY A 382 19.55 14.67 -35.18
N ASN A 383 19.87 15.60 -36.10
CA ASN A 383 20.52 15.29 -37.39
C ASN A 383 21.13 16.51 -38.11
N GLY A 384 21.86 17.36 -37.39
CA GLY A 384 22.91 18.24 -37.95
C GLY A 384 22.49 19.56 -38.62
N ASP A 385 21.30 19.63 -39.23
CA ASP A 385 20.79 20.86 -39.86
C ASP A 385 20.06 21.76 -38.86
N ILE A 386 20.26 23.08 -38.98
CA ILE A 386 19.64 24.12 -38.14
C ILE A 386 18.51 24.78 -38.93
N ILE A 387 17.31 24.84 -38.34
CA ILE A 387 16.17 25.61 -38.87
C ILE A 387 15.73 26.61 -37.80
N ASP A 388 16.03 27.89 -38.03
CA ASP A 388 15.58 28.98 -37.18
C ASP A 388 14.07 29.21 -37.32
N TYR A 389 13.37 29.38 -36.20
CA TYR A 389 11.96 29.81 -36.15
C TYR A 389 11.82 31.11 -35.37
N TYR A 390 11.32 32.16 -36.05
CA TYR A 390 11.03 33.47 -35.45
C TYR A 390 9.53 33.76 -35.60
N SER A 391 8.76 33.72 -34.50
CA SER A 391 7.37 34.20 -34.49
C SER A 391 7.28 35.55 -33.79
N ARG A 392 6.85 36.58 -34.53
CA ARG A 392 6.48 37.89 -33.99
C ARG A 392 4.96 37.91 -33.75
N TYR A 393 4.47 38.78 -32.86
CA TYR A 393 3.04 38.92 -32.57
C TYR A 393 2.62 40.40 -32.52
N ALA A 394 1.39 40.69 -32.92
CA ALA A 394 0.77 42.01 -32.75
C ALA A 394 -0.66 41.89 -32.21
N ILE A 395 -1.12 42.93 -31.51
CA ILE A 395 -2.50 43.03 -31.02
C ILE A 395 -3.41 43.43 -32.19
N LYS A 396 -4.32 42.53 -32.59
CA LYS A 396 -5.34 42.73 -33.63
C LYS A 396 -6.56 43.49 -33.09
N GLU A 397 -6.97 43.16 -31.87
CA GLU A 397 -8.15 43.71 -31.18
C GLU A 397 -7.86 43.77 -29.68
N SER A 398 -8.35 44.80 -28.97
CA SER A 398 -8.19 44.90 -27.52
C SER A 398 -9.30 45.72 -26.87
N SER A 399 -9.74 45.26 -25.70
CA SER A 399 -10.78 45.83 -24.85
C SER A 399 -10.63 45.28 -23.43
N ASP A 400 -11.30 45.88 -22.44
CA ASP A 400 -11.17 45.51 -21.02
C ASP A 400 -11.36 44.02 -20.70
N ASN A 401 -12.16 43.32 -21.53
CA ASN A 401 -12.53 41.92 -21.37
C ASN A 401 -12.15 40.98 -22.54
N LYS A 402 -11.56 41.49 -23.63
CA LYS A 402 -11.14 40.68 -24.79
C LYS A 402 -9.89 41.26 -25.46
N VAL A 403 -8.87 40.44 -25.71
CA VAL A 403 -7.67 40.78 -26.50
C VAL A 403 -7.42 39.69 -27.53
N VAL A 404 -7.14 40.07 -28.79
CA VAL A 404 -6.79 39.13 -29.85
C VAL A 404 -5.37 39.42 -30.33
N PHE A 405 -4.51 38.41 -30.29
CA PHE A 405 -3.15 38.48 -30.82
C PHE A 405 -3.06 37.76 -32.16
N ARG A 406 -2.34 38.35 -33.11
CA ARG A 406 -2.09 37.79 -34.45
C ARG A 406 -0.59 37.56 -34.65
N THR A 407 -0.21 36.42 -35.24
CA THR A 407 1.19 36.19 -35.66
C THR A 407 1.59 37.08 -36.84
N ILE A 408 2.81 37.64 -36.79
CA ILE A 408 3.49 38.28 -37.91
C ILE A 408 4.64 37.38 -38.35
N GLN A 409 4.58 36.94 -39.61
CA GLN A 409 5.48 35.93 -40.16
C GLN A 409 6.88 36.50 -40.48
N ALA A 410 7.90 35.95 -39.84
CA ALA A 410 9.27 35.91 -40.37
C ALA A 410 9.55 34.46 -40.79
N GLY A 411 9.99 34.25 -42.04
CA GLY A 411 10.02 32.92 -42.64
C GLY A 411 11.31 32.62 -43.40
N THR A 412 11.48 31.34 -43.72
CA THR A 412 12.43 30.81 -44.70
C THR A 412 11.66 29.97 -45.75
N ASP A 413 12.33 29.61 -46.83
CA ASP A 413 11.68 29.26 -48.10
C ASP A 413 10.82 27.96 -48.09
N MET A 414 9.53 28.08 -47.79
CA MET A 414 8.42 27.70 -48.71
C MET A 414 7.03 28.00 -48.11
N ILE A 415 6.09 28.42 -48.97
CA ILE A 415 4.67 28.76 -48.69
C ILE A 415 4.47 30.15 -48.02
N TRP A 416 3.47 30.90 -48.51
CA TRP A 416 3.14 32.27 -48.07
C TRP A 416 1.97 32.28 -47.03
N PRO A 417 1.49 33.45 -46.56
CA PRO A 417 1.20 33.65 -45.14
C PRO A 417 -0.06 32.95 -44.62
N GLY A 418 0.10 31.98 -43.72
CA GLY A 418 -0.90 31.72 -42.69
C GLY A 418 -0.65 32.65 -41.50
N TYR A 419 -1.71 33.09 -40.83
CA TYR A 419 -1.59 33.72 -39.51
C TYR A 419 -2.60 33.12 -38.52
N ILE A 420 -2.15 33.00 -37.27
CA ILE A 420 -2.96 32.47 -36.18
C ILE A 420 -3.48 33.67 -35.39
N ASP A 421 -4.80 33.73 -35.21
CA ASP A 421 -5.43 34.63 -34.25
C ASP A 421 -5.71 33.85 -32.96
N ILE A 422 -5.16 34.32 -31.84
CA ILE A 422 -5.44 33.77 -30.50
C ILE A 422 -6.29 34.78 -29.77
N THR A 423 -7.54 34.41 -29.49
CA THR A 423 -8.49 35.23 -28.73
C THR A 423 -8.40 34.89 -27.25
N PHE A 424 -8.10 35.90 -26.44
CA PHE A 424 -8.16 35.83 -24.99
C PHE A 424 -9.38 36.61 -24.48
N VAL A 425 -10.09 36.05 -23.52
CA VAL A 425 -11.19 36.71 -22.79
C VAL A 425 -10.90 36.77 -21.29
N ARG A 426 -11.43 37.79 -20.63
CA ARG A 426 -11.23 38.01 -19.19
C ARG A 426 -12.34 37.37 -18.38
N VAL A 427 -11.97 36.52 -17.43
CA VAL A 427 -12.89 35.87 -16.48
C VAL A 427 -12.40 36.17 -15.07
N GLY A 428 -13.06 37.14 -14.41
CA GLY A 428 -12.58 37.72 -13.16
C GLY A 428 -11.30 38.53 -13.37
N ASP A 429 -10.26 38.24 -12.58
CA ASP A 429 -8.94 38.85 -12.74
C ASP A 429 -7.99 38.07 -13.67
N SER A 430 -8.42 36.92 -14.18
CA SER A 430 -7.65 36.06 -15.08
C SER A 430 -8.02 36.27 -16.55
N TRP A 431 -7.05 36.02 -17.43
CA TRP A 431 -7.26 35.94 -18.87
C TRP A 431 -7.14 34.48 -19.32
N LEU A 432 -8.08 34.02 -20.14
CA LEU A 432 -8.17 32.65 -20.66
C LEU A 432 -8.21 32.69 -22.19
N ILE A 433 -7.70 31.65 -22.85
CA ILE A 433 -7.89 31.47 -24.30
C ILE A 433 -9.32 31.01 -24.54
N ASP A 434 -10.02 31.71 -25.44
CA ASP A 434 -11.43 31.52 -25.80
C ASP A 434 -11.57 30.81 -27.16
N ASP A 435 -10.77 31.24 -28.13
CA ASP A 435 -10.71 30.70 -29.48
C ASP A 435 -9.28 30.79 -30.05
N LEU A 436 -8.95 29.86 -30.93
CA LEU A 436 -7.71 29.85 -31.71
C LEU A 436 -8.07 29.58 -33.17
N SER A 437 -8.06 30.63 -33.97
CA SER A 437 -8.46 30.60 -35.38
C SER A 437 -7.20 30.52 -36.26
N LEU A 438 -7.02 29.40 -36.97
CA LEU A 438 -5.97 29.29 -38.00
C LEU A 438 -6.55 29.83 -39.32
N ILE A 439 -6.04 30.97 -39.78
CA ILE A 439 -6.55 31.65 -40.97
C ILE A 439 -5.59 31.39 -42.13
N TYR A 440 -6.06 30.59 -43.10
CA TYR A 440 -5.29 30.19 -44.27
C TYR A 440 -6.13 30.37 -45.54
N ASP A 441 -5.63 31.16 -46.49
CA ASP A 441 -6.27 31.47 -47.79
C ASP A 441 -7.76 31.91 -47.72
N ASN A 442 -8.11 32.69 -46.67
CA ASN A 442 -9.48 33.12 -46.31
C ASN A 442 -10.45 31.98 -45.93
N ILE A 443 -9.93 30.82 -45.53
CA ILE A 443 -10.69 29.76 -44.85
C ILE A 443 -10.39 29.86 -43.36
N ASP A 444 -11.41 30.19 -42.57
CA ASP A 444 -11.33 30.23 -41.11
C ASP A 444 -11.53 28.81 -40.53
N PHE A 445 -10.46 28.21 -40.01
CA PHE A 445 -10.54 26.97 -39.23
C PHE A 445 -10.73 27.32 -37.75
N ASN A 446 -11.98 27.31 -37.28
CA ASN A 446 -12.36 27.58 -35.90
C ASN A 446 -12.49 26.27 -35.11
N PHE A 447 -11.68 26.10 -34.07
CA PHE A 447 -11.62 24.89 -33.24
C PHE A 447 -12.47 25.04 -31.97
N SER A 448 -13.78 25.24 -32.12
CA SER A 448 -14.70 25.40 -30.99
C SER A 448 -14.91 24.10 -30.21
N LYS A 449 -14.85 24.16 -28.87
CA LYS A 449 -15.02 23.00 -27.97
C LYS A 449 -16.30 22.18 -28.24
N THR A 450 -16.12 20.89 -28.53
CA THR A 450 -17.06 19.82 -28.16
C THR A 450 -16.28 18.70 -27.47
N GLU A 451 -16.05 18.87 -26.18
CA GLU A 451 -15.34 17.91 -25.34
C GLU A 451 -16.24 16.72 -25.01
N ALA A 452 -15.71 15.50 -25.15
CA ALA A 452 -16.38 14.29 -24.68
C ALA A 452 -16.05 14.05 -23.20
N THR A 453 -16.45 14.98 -22.33
CA THR A 453 -16.11 14.95 -20.90
C THR A 453 -16.86 13.82 -20.20
N HIS A 454 -16.12 12.85 -19.69
CA HIS A 454 -16.68 11.75 -18.88
C HIS A 454 -16.36 11.98 -17.40
N TYR A 455 -17.38 11.80 -16.56
CA TYR A 455 -17.31 12.01 -15.12
C TYR A 455 -17.54 10.69 -14.39
N LEU A 456 -16.73 10.41 -13.37
CA LEU A 456 -16.92 9.29 -12.46
C LEU A 456 -16.63 9.74 -11.04
N GLU A 457 -17.63 9.67 -10.16
CA GLU A 457 -17.55 10.16 -8.78
C GLU A 457 -17.58 8.99 -7.79
N TYR A 458 -16.52 8.87 -6.99
CA TYR A 458 -16.44 7.96 -5.86
C TYR A 458 -16.63 8.74 -4.55
N TYR A 459 -17.42 8.17 -3.64
CA TYR A 459 -17.82 8.79 -2.37
C TYR A 459 -17.34 7.95 -1.19
N TYR A 460 -16.69 8.58 -0.21
CA TYR A 460 -16.10 7.93 0.96
C TYR A 460 -16.37 8.75 2.23
N GLY A 461 -17.50 8.48 2.90
CA GLY A 461 -17.94 9.27 4.05
C GLY A 461 -18.32 10.70 3.64
N GLU A 462 -17.61 11.70 4.15
CA GLU A 462 -17.72 13.11 3.71
C GLU A 462 -16.74 13.44 2.56
N ASN A 463 -15.81 12.53 2.24
CA ASN A 463 -14.78 12.72 1.23
C ASN A 463 -15.27 12.31 -0.16
N THR A 464 -14.77 12.98 -1.20
CA THR A 464 -15.16 12.72 -2.60
C THR A 464 -13.95 12.69 -3.52
N VAL A 465 -13.91 11.72 -4.44
CA VAL A 465 -12.97 11.69 -5.56
C VAL A 465 -13.75 11.83 -6.86
N THR A 466 -13.54 12.95 -7.56
CA THR A 466 -14.07 13.14 -8.93
C THR A 466 -12.97 12.83 -9.92
N PHE A 467 -13.20 11.81 -10.75
CA PHE A 467 -12.41 11.55 -11.96
C PHE A 467 -13.05 12.28 -13.13
N VAL A 468 -12.25 13.05 -13.86
CA VAL A 468 -12.66 13.72 -15.10
C VAL A 468 -11.70 13.32 -16.21
N ALA A 469 -12.22 12.68 -17.25
CA ALA A 469 -11.49 12.41 -18.48
C ALA A 469 -11.87 13.47 -19.54
N GLU A 470 -10.90 14.30 -19.91
CA GLU A 470 -11.03 15.32 -20.95
C GLU A 470 -10.34 14.83 -22.23
N GLY A 471 -11.17 14.25 -23.12
CA GLY A 471 -10.78 13.86 -24.46
C GLY A 471 -10.46 15.08 -25.32
N HIS A 472 -9.26 15.08 -25.87
CA HIS A 472 -8.72 16.07 -26.79
C HIS A 472 -8.08 15.35 -27.99
N PHE A 473 -7.49 16.11 -28.92
CA PHE A 473 -6.71 15.54 -30.01
C PHE A 473 -5.26 16.01 -29.89
N ASP A 474 -4.33 15.13 -30.21
CA ASP A 474 -2.90 15.42 -30.15
C ASP A 474 -2.44 16.21 -31.41
N HIS A 475 -1.13 16.37 -31.57
CA HIS A 475 -0.57 17.07 -32.73
C HIS A 475 -0.49 16.21 -34.01
N TYR A 476 -0.90 14.94 -33.98
CA TYR A 476 -1.06 14.05 -35.14
C TYR A 476 -2.54 13.94 -35.58
N GLY A 477 -3.48 14.30 -34.71
CA GLY A 477 -4.92 14.13 -34.90
C GLY A 477 -5.48 12.82 -34.33
N GLU A 478 -4.72 12.14 -33.48
CA GLU A 478 -5.19 10.97 -32.70
C GLU A 478 -5.90 11.44 -31.42
N GLN A 479 -6.89 10.67 -30.96
CA GLN A 479 -7.71 11.06 -29.81
C GLN A 479 -7.04 10.64 -28.50
N VAL A 480 -6.52 11.62 -27.77
CA VAL A 480 -5.85 11.46 -26.47
C VAL A 480 -6.73 11.96 -25.34
N PHE A 481 -6.50 11.46 -24.13
CA PHE A 481 -7.27 11.83 -22.94
C PHE A 481 -6.35 12.39 -21.87
N SER A 482 -6.68 13.59 -21.39
CA SER A 482 -6.05 14.15 -20.19
C SER A 482 -6.94 13.83 -18.99
N TYR A 483 -6.33 13.39 -17.90
CA TYR A 483 -7.06 12.93 -16.72
C TYR A 483 -6.84 13.88 -15.56
N LYS A 484 -7.94 14.27 -14.90
CA LYS A 484 -7.92 15.13 -13.72
C LYS A 484 -8.58 14.42 -12.56
N PHE A 485 -7.86 14.34 -11.46
CA PHE A 485 -8.39 13.91 -10.18
C PHE A 485 -8.72 15.15 -9.36
N LYS A 486 -9.90 15.19 -8.77
CA LYS A 486 -10.22 16.09 -7.65
C LYS A 486 -10.38 15.22 -6.42
N VAL A 487 -9.48 15.34 -5.45
CA VAL A 487 -9.63 14.70 -4.13
C VAL A 487 -10.05 15.78 -3.14
N ASN A 488 -11.17 15.55 -2.46
CA ASN A 488 -11.61 16.32 -1.31
C ASN A 488 -11.59 15.41 -0.10
N ASP A 489 -10.69 15.69 0.83
CA ASP A 489 -10.37 14.85 2.00
C ASP A 489 -10.88 15.43 3.33
N GLY A 490 -11.63 16.53 3.29
CA GLY A 490 -12.06 17.30 4.45
C GLY A 490 -11.02 18.34 4.93
N SER A 491 -9.79 18.33 4.40
CA SER A 491 -8.74 19.33 4.63
C SER A 491 -8.66 20.35 3.48
N GLY A 492 -8.92 19.93 2.24
CA GLY A 492 -8.98 20.80 1.06
C GLY A 492 -9.30 20.05 -0.23
N GLU A 493 -9.39 20.81 -1.35
CA GLU A 493 -9.45 20.23 -2.70
C GLU A 493 -8.03 20.14 -3.28
N GLN A 494 -7.58 18.93 -3.58
CA GLN A 494 -6.32 18.66 -4.29
C GLN A 494 -6.62 18.26 -5.73
N ILE A 495 -5.87 18.81 -6.68
CA ILE A 495 -6.00 18.50 -8.11
C ILE A 495 -4.71 17.89 -8.62
N VAL A 496 -4.78 16.65 -9.10
CA VAL A 496 -3.67 15.93 -9.74
C VAL A 496 -3.98 15.76 -11.23
N TYR A 497 -2.98 15.96 -12.06
CA TYR A 497 -3.06 15.80 -13.52
C TYR A 497 -2.28 14.55 -13.94
N PHE A 498 -2.82 13.80 -14.90
CA PHE A 498 -2.12 12.66 -15.48
C PHE A 498 -2.21 12.67 -17.02
N ASP A 499 -1.05 12.44 -17.63
CA ASP A 499 -0.83 12.27 -19.06
C ASP A 499 -0.24 10.86 -19.26
N PRO A 500 -0.96 9.94 -19.95
CA PRO A 500 -0.60 8.53 -20.06
C PRO A 500 0.66 8.28 -20.90
N GLU A 501 1.13 9.23 -21.70
CA GLU A 501 2.40 9.08 -22.43
C GLU A 501 3.62 9.38 -21.53
N SER A 502 3.40 10.12 -20.43
CA SER A 502 4.45 10.52 -19.50
C SER A 502 4.49 9.60 -18.26
N ALA A 503 5.49 8.72 -18.19
CA ALA A 503 5.66 7.76 -17.08
C ALA A 503 6.21 8.39 -15.77
N TYR A 504 5.77 9.61 -15.42
CA TYR A 504 6.21 10.36 -14.24
C TYR A 504 5.06 11.15 -13.59
N PHE A 505 4.92 11.02 -12.27
CA PHE A 505 3.99 11.79 -11.45
C PHE A 505 4.55 13.18 -11.10
N TRP A 506 3.68 14.18 -10.96
CA TRP A 506 3.98 15.55 -10.55
C TRP A 506 2.91 16.11 -9.60
#